data_AF-A0A4Y2HEP4-F1
#
_entry.id   AF-A0A4Y2HEP4-F1
#
_cell.length_a   1.000
_cell.length_b   1.000
_cell.length_c   1.000
_cell.angle_alpha   90.00
_cell.angle_beta   90.00
_cell.angle_gamma   90.00
#
_symmetry.space_group_name_H-M   'P 1'
#
loop_
_entity.id
_entity.type
_entity.pdbx_description
1 polymer ?
#
loop_
_entity_poly.entity_id
_entity_poly.type
_entity_poly.pdbx_seq_one_letter_code
_entity_poly.pdbx_strand_id
1 'polypeptide(L)'
;MYYEFRNKLSATECHQKMCESLGINTVSYDTIKVWFRKLKAGTFDIEDEPRSGRPIEVGCEQLKQIIDQDGNVSTRTIALELDVFRKTIVNALKRIK
;
A
#
# COMPACT_ATOMS: atom_id res chain seq x y z
N MET A 1 7.58 -19.44 -5.36
CA MET A 1 6.59 -19.18 -6.43
C MET A 1 7.22 -18.69 -7.74
N TYR A 2 7.92 -17.55 -7.76
CA TYR A 2 8.57 -17.05 -8.99
C TYR A 2 9.52 -18.07 -9.64
N TYR A 3 10.34 -18.74 -8.83
CA TYR A 3 11.22 -19.82 -9.28
C TYR A 3 10.45 -20.95 -10.00
N GLU A 4 9.35 -21.41 -9.42
CA GLU A 4 8.51 -22.47 -10.02
C GLU A 4 7.84 -22.02 -11.32
N PHE A 5 7.41 -20.76 -11.38
CA PHE A 5 6.89 -20.16 -12.61
C PHE A 5 7.96 -20.12 -13.72
N ARG A 6 9.21 -19.75 -13.39
CA ARG A 6 10.35 -19.77 -14.34
C ARG A 6 10.67 -21.19 -14.85
N ASN A 7 10.46 -22.20 -14.01
CA ASN A 7 10.59 -23.60 -14.38
C ASN A 7 9.39 -24.15 -15.16
N LYS A 8 8.46 -23.29 -15.59
CA LYS A 8 7.25 -23.64 -16.36
C LYS A 8 6.30 -24.59 -15.62
N LEU A 9 6.37 -24.63 -14.29
CA LEU A 9 5.40 -25.38 -13.50
C LEU A 9 4.03 -24.69 -13.52
N SER A 10 2.98 -25.48 -13.38
CA SER A 10 1.61 -25.00 -13.22
C SER A 10 1.39 -24.40 -11.83
N ALA A 11 0.31 -23.62 -11.68
CA ALA A 11 -0.11 -23.09 -10.39
C ALA A 11 -0.43 -24.21 -9.38
N THR A 12 -0.94 -25.35 -9.86
CA THR A 12 -1.28 -26.52 -9.03
C THR A 12 -0.02 -27.19 -8.50
N GLU A 13 0.98 -27.44 -9.37
CA GLU A 13 2.27 -28.01 -8.95
C GLU A 13 3.00 -27.08 -8.00
N CYS A 14 2.96 -25.76 -8.25
CA CYS A 14 3.53 -24.78 -7.34
C CYS A 14 2.84 -24.81 -5.97
N HIS A 15 1.51 -24.92 -5.91
CA HIS A 15 0.77 -25.03 -4.66
C HIS A 15 1.18 -26.27 -3.87
N GLN A 16 1.21 -27.42 -4.53
CA GLN A 16 1.59 -28.68 -3.90
C GLN A 16 3.01 -28.61 -3.34
N LYS A 17 4.00 -28.18 -4.14
CA LYS A 17 5.38 -28.01 -3.68
C LYS A 17 5.51 -27.03 -2.51
N MET A 18 4.75 -25.92 -2.53
CA MET A 18 4.77 -24.95 -1.43
C MET A 18 4.18 -25.54 -0.15
N CYS A 19 3.09 -26.30 -0.23
CA CYS A 19 2.54 -27.01 0.93
C CYS A 19 3.47 -28.10 1.46
N GLU A 20 4.14 -28.83 0.58
CA GLU A 20 5.10 -29.89 0.96
C GLU A 20 6.34 -29.31 1.64
N SER A 21 6.84 -28.17 1.17
CA SER A 21 8.08 -27.55 1.69
C SER A 21 7.87 -26.63 2.88
N LEU A 22 6.77 -25.87 2.92
CA LEU A 22 6.52 -24.83 3.92
C LEU A 22 5.39 -25.16 4.90
N GLY A 23 4.72 -26.30 4.72
CA GLY A 23 3.60 -26.72 5.54
C GLY A 23 2.23 -26.52 4.88
N ILE A 24 1.28 -27.35 5.30
CA ILE A 24 -0.11 -27.33 4.83
C ILE A 24 -0.74 -25.98 5.21
N ASN A 25 -1.47 -25.37 4.27
CA ASN A 25 -2.15 -24.07 4.41
C ASN A 25 -1.25 -22.82 4.50
N THR A 26 0.06 -22.92 4.25
CA THR A 26 0.95 -21.74 4.25
C THR A 26 0.57 -20.70 3.19
N VAL A 27 0.12 -21.14 2.02
CA VAL A 27 -0.41 -20.24 0.97
C VAL A 27 -1.63 -20.90 0.35
N SER A 28 -2.70 -20.12 0.18
CA SER A 28 -3.90 -20.62 -0.49
C SER A 28 -3.69 -20.79 -2.00
N TYR A 29 -4.40 -21.73 -2.61
CA TYR A 29 -4.39 -21.91 -4.06
C TYR A 29 -4.83 -20.63 -4.81
N ASP A 30 -5.78 -19.88 -4.26
CA ASP A 30 -6.23 -18.61 -4.85
C ASP A 30 -5.13 -17.55 -4.87
N THR A 31 -4.35 -17.44 -3.80
CA THR A 31 -3.17 -16.58 -3.74
C THR A 31 -2.19 -16.93 -4.85
N ILE A 32 -1.92 -18.22 -5.07
CA ILE A 32 -1.00 -18.68 -6.13
C ILE A 32 -1.55 -18.33 -7.52
N LYS A 33 -2.84 -18.51 -7.78
CA LYS A 33 -3.45 -18.11 -9.04
C LYS A 33 -3.30 -16.62 -9.33
N VAL A 34 -3.52 -15.76 -8.32
CA VAL A 34 -3.36 -14.30 -8.45
C VAL A 34 -1.93 -13.95 -8.83
N TRP A 35 -0.95 -14.50 -8.12
CA TRP A 35 0.46 -14.26 -8.42
C TRP A 35 0.88 -14.80 -9.79
N PHE A 36 0.42 -15.99 -10.18
CA PHE A 36 0.68 -16.52 -11.52
C PHE A 36 0.11 -15.63 -12.63
N ARG A 37 -1.03 -14.96 -12.40
CA ARG A 37 -1.57 -13.96 -13.34
C ARG A 37 -0.67 -12.73 -13.40
N LYS A 38 -0.21 -12.20 -12.26
CA LYS A 38 0.74 -11.08 -12.20
C LYS A 38 2.04 -11.40 -12.94
N LEU A 39 2.61 -12.57 -12.69
CA LEU A 39 3.85 -13.03 -13.34
C LEU A 39 3.68 -13.19 -14.87
N LYS A 40 2.52 -13.69 -15.33
CA LYS A 40 2.20 -13.73 -16.77
C LYS A 40 2.03 -12.35 -17.39
N ALA A 41 1.56 -11.37 -16.62
CA ALA A 41 1.45 -9.97 -17.05
C ALA A 41 2.78 -9.22 -17.01
N GLY A 42 3.89 -9.87 -16.61
CA GLY A 42 5.21 -9.24 -16.51
C GLY A 42 5.42 -8.44 -15.22
N THR A 43 4.52 -8.55 -14.25
CA THR A 43 4.68 -7.93 -12.92
C THR A 43 5.49 -8.87 -12.02
N PHE A 44 6.74 -8.52 -11.78
CA PHE A 44 7.67 -9.28 -10.93
C PHE A 44 7.95 -8.61 -9.59
N ASP A 45 7.33 -7.46 -9.34
CA ASP A 45 7.43 -6.80 -8.04
C ASP A 45 6.77 -7.66 -6.96
N ILE A 46 7.51 -7.89 -5.88
CA ILE A 46 7.10 -8.75 -4.77
C ILE A 46 6.44 -7.90 -3.67
N GLU A 47 6.76 -6.61 -3.64
CA GLU A 47 6.21 -5.68 -2.66
C GLU A 47 4.70 -5.48 -2.88
N ASP A 48 3.99 -5.24 -1.78
CA ASP A 48 2.59 -4.84 -1.85
C ASP A 48 2.51 -3.47 -2.55
N GLU A 49 1.64 -3.36 -3.55
CA GLU A 49 1.27 -2.04 -4.07
C GLU A 49 0.74 -1.17 -2.92
N PRO A 50 0.95 0.17 -2.99
CA PRO A 50 0.42 1.08 -2.00
C PRO A 50 -1.05 0.80 -1.76
N ARG A 51 -1.39 0.40 -0.52
CA ARG A 51 -2.77 0.07 -0.19
C ARG A 51 -3.65 1.29 -0.43
N SER A 52 -4.84 1.07 -0.98
CA SER A 52 -5.89 2.07 -1.05
C SER A 52 -6.39 2.39 0.37
N GLY A 53 -5.64 3.22 1.08
CA GLY A 53 -6.10 3.86 2.30
C GLY A 53 -7.07 5.00 1.98
N ARG A 54 -7.87 5.41 2.97
CA ARG A 54 -8.68 6.64 2.85
C ARG A 54 -7.73 7.80 2.53
N PRO A 55 -7.91 8.52 1.40
CA PRO A 55 -7.18 9.73 1.14
C PRO A 55 -7.40 10.71 2.29
N ILE A 56 -6.34 11.33 2.79
CA ILE A 56 -6.50 12.52 3.61
C ILE A 56 -6.83 13.62 2.62
N GLU A 57 -8.06 14.16 2.69
CA GLU A 57 -8.60 15.13 1.73
C GLU A 57 -7.76 16.41 1.64
N VAL A 58 -6.95 16.69 2.66
CA VAL A 58 -6.03 17.83 2.68
C VAL A 58 -4.81 17.50 1.82
N GLY A 59 -4.66 18.23 0.71
CA GLY A 59 -3.46 18.17 -0.12
C GLY A 59 -2.23 18.57 0.70
N CYS A 60 -1.22 17.69 0.76
CA CYS A 60 0.02 17.95 1.50
C CYS A 60 0.73 19.23 1.04
N GLU A 61 0.53 19.66 -0.21
CA GLU A 61 1.10 20.89 -0.76
C GLU A 61 0.47 22.16 -0.16
N GLN A 62 -0.87 22.20 -0.05
CA GLN A 62 -1.57 23.33 0.56
C GLN A 62 -1.18 23.48 2.04
N LEU A 63 -1.11 22.36 2.75
CA LEU A 63 -0.69 22.36 4.16
C LEU A 63 0.78 22.80 4.32
N LYS A 64 1.68 22.41 3.40
CA LYS A 64 3.07 22.88 3.39
C LYS A 64 3.16 24.38 3.16
N GLN A 65 2.42 24.94 2.19
CA GLN A 65 2.41 26.38 1.93
C GLN A 65 2.01 27.20 3.16
N ILE A 66 0.98 26.76 3.90
CA ILE A 66 0.52 27.44 5.12
C ILE A 66 1.60 27.41 6.21
N ILE A 67 2.31 26.29 6.38
CA ILE A 67 3.40 26.15 7.36
C ILE A 67 4.63 26.99 6.95
N ASP A 68 4.94 27.03 5.65
CA ASP A 68 6.07 27.81 5.13
C ASP A 68 5.83 29.32 5.24
N GLN A 69 4.56 29.76 5.18
CA GLN A 69 4.17 31.16 5.42
C GLN A 69 4.20 31.53 6.91
N ASP A 70 3.68 30.67 7.79
CA ASP A 70 3.71 30.88 9.24
C ASP A 70 3.86 29.54 9.99
N GLY A 71 5.08 29.29 10.50
CA GLY A 71 5.40 28.07 11.25
C GLY A 71 4.70 27.97 12.62
N ASN A 72 4.09 29.04 13.12
CA ASN A 72 3.41 29.07 14.42
C ASN A 72 1.87 28.99 14.31
N VAL A 73 1.33 28.80 13.10
CA VAL A 73 -0.12 28.70 12.89
C VAL A 73 -0.72 27.47 13.60
N SER A 74 -1.85 27.68 14.28
CA SER A 74 -2.48 26.61 15.05
C SER A 74 -3.21 25.61 14.15
N THR A 75 -3.17 24.32 14.47
CA THR A 75 -3.94 23.27 13.77
C THR A 75 -5.45 23.54 13.72
N ARG A 76 -5.99 24.34 14.66
CA ARG A 76 -7.40 24.74 14.66
C ARG A 76 -7.67 25.84 13.64
N THR A 77 -6.74 26.77 13.45
CA THR A 77 -6.83 27.83 12.45
C THR A 77 -6.79 27.23 11.05
N ILE A 78 -5.81 26.37 10.77
CA ILE A 78 -5.70 25.68 9.47
C ILE A 78 -6.97 24.87 9.16
N ALA A 79 -7.53 24.19 10.16
CA ALA A 79 -8.74 23.39 10.00
C ALA A 79 -9.96 24.24 9.61
N LEU A 80 -10.06 25.46 10.15
CA LEU A 80 -11.13 26.40 9.77
C LEU A 80 -10.92 26.96 8.36
N GLU A 81 -9.67 27.29 8.02
CA GLU A 81 -9.32 27.84 6.70
C GLU A 81 -9.53 26.83 5.57
N LEU A 82 -9.20 25.56 5.81
CA LEU A 82 -9.35 24.47 4.84
C LEU A 82 -10.72 23.76 4.91
N ASP A 83 -11.62 24.21 5.79
CA ASP A 83 -12.94 23.59 6.06
C ASP A 83 -12.88 22.07 6.28
N VAL A 84 -11.94 21.64 7.13
CA VAL A 84 -11.73 20.22 7.47
C VAL A 84 -11.68 20.00 8.97
N PHE A 85 -11.95 18.78 9.41
CA PHE A 85 -11.78 18.44 10.81
C PHE A 85 -10.33 18.60 11.26
N ARG A 86 -10.11 19.18 12.45
CA ARG A 86 -8.77 19.32 13.07
C ARG A 86 -7.97 18.01 13.10
N LYS A 87 -8.65 16.88 13.30
CA LYS A 87 -8.04 15.53 13.25
C LYS A 87 -7.34 15.26 11.90
N THR A 88 -7.92 15.74 10.80
CA THR A 88 -7.40 15.58 9.44
C THR A 88 -6.07 16.34 9.30
N ILE A 89 -6.00 17.57 9.80
CA ILE A 89 -4.76 18.37 9.84
C ILE A 89 -3.68 17.69 10.68
N VAL A 90 -4.02 17.23 11.89
CA VAL A 90 -3.06 16.54 12.76
C VAL A 90 -2.50 15.28 12.10
N ASN A 91 -3.33 14.51 11.40
CA ASN A 91 -2.88 13.33 10.67
C ASN A 91 -2.04 13.68 9.45
N ALA A 92 -2.38 14.75 8.72
CA ALA A 92 -1.63 15.22 7.57
C ALA A 92 -0.23 15.72 7.98
N LEU A 93 -0.12 16.49 9.07
CA LEU A 93 1.16 16.97 9.61
C LEU A 93 2.12 15.83 9.96
N LYS A 94 1.61 14.70 10.48
CA LYS A 94 2.43 13.51 10.77
C LYS A 94 3.07 12.90 9.51
N ARG A 95 2.51 13.15 8.32
CA ARG A 95 3.00 12.62 7.04
C ARG A 95 3.91 13.59 6.29
N ILE A 96 3.98 14.85 6.72
CA ILE A 96 4.85 15.88 6.13
C ILE A 96 6.29 15.84 6.69
N LYS A 97 6.49 15.07 7.77
CA LYS A 97 7.79 14.89 8.42
C LYS A 97 8.68 13.89 7.69
#